data_AF-A0A7Y9L425-F1
#
_entry.id   AF-A0A7Y9L425-F1
#
_cell.length_a   1.000
_cell.length_b   1.000
_cell.length_c   1.000
_cell.angle_alpha   90.00
_cell.angle_beta   90.00
_cell.angle_gamma   90.00
#
_symmetry.space_group_name_H-M   'P 1'
#
loop_
_entity.id
_entity.type
_entity.pdbx_description
1 polymer ?
#
loop_
_entity_poly.entity_id
_entity_poly.type
_entity_poly.pdbx_seq_one_letter_code
_entity_poly.pdbx_strand_id
1 'polypeptide(L)'
;MSPFSILMKELRTWCGLTQVEFALKLSVEQSYVSAVEVGKKGPPSADFIAKLIEAFDLDSRWERRLEEALDLSQRRMELPKGTSTETYRIFNGLRKQINDLHPAQIELIEYALKLPDVIKMHESQLRVTRAALGNVEKDLGQ
;
A
#
# COMPACT_ATOMS: atom_id res chain seq x y z
N MET A 1 -11.93 5.20 7.90
CA MET A 1 -11.59 3.79 8.24
C MET A 1 -10.56 3.32 7.23
N SER A 2 -9.53 2.57 7.64
CA SER A 2 -8.54 2.04 6.67
C SER A 2 -9.07 0.77 5.99
N PRO A 3 -8.47 0.31 4.88
CA PRO A 3 -8.81 -0.97 4.26
C PRO A 3 -8.83 -2.14 5.25
N PHE A 4 -7.84 -2.20 6.14
CA PHE A 4 -7.75 -3.21 7.20
C PHE A 4 -8.91 -3.11 8.20
N SER A 5 -9.28 -1.90 8.64
CA SER A 5 -10.44 -1.69 9.52
C SER A 5 -11.72 -2.25 8.92
N ILE A 6 -11.91 -2.05 7.61
CA ILE A 6 -13.08 -2.53 6.88
C ILE A 6 -13.06 -4.05 6.80
N LEU A 7 -11.92 -4.65 6.43
CA LEU A 7 -11.78 -6.10 6.29
C LEU A 7 -11.93 -6.84 7.63
N MET A 8 -11.36 -6.31 8.72
CA MET A 8 -11.52 -6.90 10.06
C MET A 8 -12.98 -6.90 10.51
N LYS A 9 -13.70 -5.79 10.24
CA LYS A 9 -15.14 -5.72 10.49
C LYS A 9 -15.90 -6.74 9.64
N GLU A 10 -15.54 -6.87 8.36
CA GLU A 10 -16.12 -7.86 7.45
C GLU A 10 -15.94 -9.28 7.99
N LEU A 11 -14.72 -9.66 8.36
CA LEU A 11 -14.42 -10.97 8.95
C LEU A 11 -15.28 -11.23 10.19
N ARG A 12 -15.33 -10.27 11.12
CA ARG A 12 -16.15 -10.41 12.32
C ARG A 12 -17.63 -10.64 11.98
N THR A 13 -18.17 -9.84 11.05
CA THR A 13 -19.58 -9.98 10.63
C THR A 13 -19.83 -11.28 9.87
N TRP A 14 -18.85 -11.75 9.10
CA TRP A 14 -18.91 -13.03 8.38
C TRP A 14 -18.96 -14.21 9.37
N CYS A 15 -18.24 -14.13 10.48
CA CYS A 15 -18.34 -15.11 11.58
C CYS A 15 -19.62 -14.96 12.42
N GLY A 16 -20.46 -13.94 12.19
CA GLY A 16 -21.68 -13.69 12.96
C GLY A 16 -21.44 -13.19 14.40
N LEU A 17 -20.26 -12.63 14.68
CA LEU A 17 -19.85 -12.28 16.05
C LEU A 17 -20.08 -10.80 16.39
N THR A 18 -20.43 -10.54 17.64
CA THR A 18 -20.35 -9.21 18.25
C THR A 18 -18.90 -8.79 18.46
N GLN A 19 -18.65 -7.48 18.68
CA GLN A 19 -17.30 -7.00 19.01
C GLN A 19 -16.76 -7.62 20.30
N VAL A 20 -17.63 -7.92 21.27
CA VAL A 20 -17.26 -8.54 22.55
C VAL A 20 -16.79 -9.98 22.32
N GLU A 21 -17.56 -10.79 21.58
CA GLU A 21 -17.20 -12.18 21.30
C GLU A 21 -15.94 -12.28 20.44
N PHE A 22 -15.80 -11.38 19.46
CA PHE A 22 -14.61 -11.31 18.61
C PHE A 22 -13.36 -10.97 19.43
N ALA A 23 -13.48 -10.01 20.33
CA ALA A 23 -12.39 -9.61 21.24
C ALA A 23 -12.01 -10.76 22.20
N LEU A 24 -13.02 -11.45 22.76
CA LEU A 24 -12.81 -12.61 23.62
C LEU A 24 -12.04 -13.72 22.90
N LYS A 25 -12.41 -14.05 21.66
CA LYS A 25 -11.75 -15.09 20.87
C LYS A 25 -10.29 -14.75 20.54
N LEU A 26 -9.99 -13.46 20.37
CA LEU A 26 -8.64 -12.95 20.13
C LEU A 26 -7.84 -12.67 21.40
N SER A 27 -8.43 -12.87 22.59
CA SER A 27 -7.84 -12.51 23.89
C SER A 27 -7.38 -11.03 23.93
N VAL A 28 -8.23 -10.13 23.45
CA VAL A 28 -8.01 -8.68 23.51
C VAL A 28 -9.22 -7.96 24.11
N GLU A 29 -9.04 -6.70 24.50
CA GLU A 29 -10.15 -5.87 24.97
C GLU A 29 -11.12 -5.50 23.84
N GLN A 30 -12.42 -5.43 24.13
CA GLN A 30 -13.43 -4.98 23.15
C GLN A 30 -13.14 -3.55 22.64
N SER A 31 -12.59 -2.70 23.50
CA SER A 31 -12.17 -1.34 23.13
C SER A 31 -11.08 -1.33 22.07
N TYR A 32 -10.22 -2.36 22.03
CA TYR A 32 -9.22 -2.55 20.97
C TYR A 32 -9.90 -2.82 19.63
N VAL A 33 -10.80 -3.81 19.59
CA VAL A 33 -11.55 -4.18 18.38
C VAL A 33 -12.30 -2.97 17.84
N SER A 34 -13.05 -2.27 18.69
CA SER A 34 -13.77 -1.05 18.32
C SER A 34 -12.83 0.00 17.73
N ALA A 35 -11.69 0.28 18.38
CA ALA A 35 -10.72 1.27 17.91
C ALA A 35 -10.09 0.90 16.55
N VAL A 36 -9.87 -0.39 16.27
CA VAL A 36 -9.38 -0.84 14.96
C VAL A 36 -10.48 -0.70 13.90
N GLU A 37 -11.71 -1.15 14.17
CA GLU A 37 -12.81 -1.09 13.20
C GLU A 37 -13.18 0.34 12.79
N VAL A 38 -13.07 1.31 13.70
CA VAL A 38 -13.30 2.73 13.36
C VAL A 38 -12.06 3.43 12.78
N GLY A 39 -10.93 2.72 12.67
CA GLY A 39 -9.66 3.25 12.16
C GLY A 39 -8.95 4.22 13.10
N LYS A 40 -9.28 4.23 14.39
CA LYS A 40 -8.56 5.02 15.41
C LYS A 40 -7.19 4.42 15.72
N LYS A 41 -7.08 3.09 15.78
CA LYS A 41 -5.78 2.42 15.83
C LYS A 41 -5.20 2.27 14.43
N GLY A 42 -3.88 2.36 14.35
CA GLY A 42 -3.13 2.04 13.14
C GLY A 42 -3.30 0.56 12.74
N PRO A 43 -2.80 0.18 11.56
CA PRO A 43 -2.74 -1.23 11.19
C PRO A 43 -2.09 -2.03 12.34
N PRO A 44 -2.66 -3.17 12.74
CA PRO A 44 -2.17 -3.91 13.89
C PRO A 44 -0.83 -4.61 13.57
N SER A 45 -0.15 -5.13 14.59
CA SER A 45 1.12 -5.82 14.44
C SER A 45 0.96 -7.15 13.70
N ALA A 46 2.07 -7.66 13.13
CA ALA A 46 2.10 -9.00 12.53
C ALA A 46 1.60 -10.09 13.50
N ASP A 47 1.96 -10.01 14.78
CA ASP A 47 1.48 -10.96 15.81
C ASP A 47 -0.04 -10.96 15.94
N PHE A 48 -0.70 -9.80 15.78
CA PHE A 48 -2.16 -9.73 15.84
C PHE A 48 -2.80 -10.35 14.60
N ILE A 49 -2.16 -10.23 13.43
CA ILE A 49 -2.60 -10.89 12.20
C ILE A 49 -2.48 -12.41 12.35
N ALA A 50 -1.35 -12.90 12.86
CA ALA A 50 -1.17 -14.33 13.13
C ALA A 50 -2.26 -14.86 14.08
N LYS A 51 -2.56 -14.12 15.16
CA LYS A 51 -3.67 -14.45 16.07
C LYS A 51 -5.03 -14.49 15.38
N LEU A 52 -5.30 -13.56 14.45
CA LEU A 52 -6.53 -13.57 13.66
C LEU A 52 -6.63 -14.82 12.79
N ILE A 53 -5.57 -15.16 12.08
CA ILE A 53 -5.51 -16.33 11.20
C ILE A 53 -5.74 -17.61 12.01
N GLU A 54 -5.01 -17.78 13.12
CA GLU A 54 -5.10 -18.95 13.99
C GLU A 54 -6.46 -19.05 14.68
N ALA A 55 -6.94 -17.97 15.30
CA ALA A 55 -8.17 -18.01 16.09
C ALA A 55 -9.43 -18.27 15.24
N PHE A 56 -9.39 -17.97 13.95
CA PHE A 56 -10.53 -18.11 13.04
C PHE A 56 -10.36 -19.19 11.97
N ASP A 57 -9.25 -19.95 12.00
CA ASP A 57 -8.93 -20.99 11.02
C ASP A 57 -9.10 -20.48 9.58
N LEU A 58 -8.47 -19.32 9.32
CA LEU A 58 -8.66 -18.62 8.06
C LEU A 58 -7.98 -19.34 6.91
N ASP A 59 -8.66 -19.43 5.77
CA ASP A 59 -8.08 -19.99 4.56
C ASP A 59 -7.07 -19.03 3.90
N SER A 60 -6.30 -19.56 2.95
CA SER A 60 -5.32 -18.79 2.17
C SER A 60 -5.91 -17.58 1.42
N ARG A 61 -7.23 -17.57 1.16
CA ARG A 61 -7.89 -16.43 0.53
C ARG A 61 -8.05 -15.30 1.54
N TRP A 62 -8.49 -15.59 2.76
CA TRP A 62 -8.58 -14.62 3.84
C TRP A 62 -7.21 -14.09 4.25
N GLU A 63 -6.20 -14.96 4.36
CA GLU A 63 -4.81 -14.56 4.64
C GLU A 63 -4.32 -13.50 3.64
N ARG A 64 -4.44 -13.80 2.33
CA ARG A 64 -4.03 -12.86 1.28
C ARG A 64 -4.76 -11.51 1.35
N ARG A 65 -6.07 -11.54 1.63
CA ARG A 65 -6.87 -10.32 1.80
C ARG A 65 -6.39 -9.51 3.01
N LEU A 66 -6.05 -10.18 4.12
CA LEU A 66 -5.54 -9.52 5.33
C LEU A 66 -4.18 -8.88 5.07
N GLU A 67 -3.28 -9.57 4.38
CA GLU A 67 -1.98 -9.04 3.98
C GLU A 67 -2.10 -7.82 3.08
N GLU A 68 -2.92 -7.90 2.02
CA GLU A 68 -3.17 -6.78 1.11
C GLU A 68 -3.79 -5.58 1.84
N ALA A 69 -4.80 -5.83 2.68
CA ALA A 69 -5.45 -4.76 3.44
C ALA A 69 -4.50 -4.13 4.47
N LEU A 70 -3.58 -4.91 5.03
CA LEU A 70 -2.54 -4.43 5.96
C LEU A 70 -1.55 -3.51 5.24
N ASP A 71 -1.09 -3.90 4.05
CA ASP A 71 -0.19 -3.11 3.21
C ASP A 71 -0.85 -1.77 2.80
N LEU A 72 -2.09 -1.83 2.30
CA LEU A 72 -2.86 -0.63 1.92
C LEU A 72 -3.23 0.27 3.11
N SER A 73 -3.12 -0.23 4.34
CA SER A 73 -3.43 0.53 5.56
C SER A 73 -2.22 1.21 6.20
N GLN A 74 -1.02 1.05 5.65
CA GLN A 74 0.18 1.68 6.17
C GLN A 74 0.06 3.21 6.13
N ARG A 75 0.35 3.85 7.28
CA ARG A 75 0.27 5.32 7.44
C ARG A 75 1.61 6.01 7.31
N ARG A 76 2.68 5.23 7.37
CA ARG A 76 4.05 5.73 7.23
C ARG A 76 4.57 5.25 5.88
N MET A 77 5.18 6.18 5.17
CA MET A 77 5.88 5.92 3.93
C MET A 77 7.33 6.37 4.12
N GLU A 78 8.27 5.47 3.85
CA GLU A 78 9.71 5.75 3.95
C GLU A 78 10.31 5.83 2.55
N LEU A 79 11.10 6.87 2.31
CA LEU A 79 11.82 7.03 1.04
C LEU A 79 13.16 6.29 1.11
N PRO A 80 13.45 5.37 0.16
CA PRO A 80 14.73 4.68 0.12
C PRO A 80 15.92 5.62 -0.03
N LYS A 81 17.10 5.17 0.42
CA LYS A 81 18.36 5.87 0.14
C LYS A 81 18.59 5.94 -1.38
N GLY A 82 19.11 7.07 -1.85
CA GLY A 82 19.34 7.29 -3.29
C GLY A 82 18.11 7.72 -4.09
N THR A 83 17.00 8.06 -3.42
CA THR A 83 15.81 8.64 -4.06
C THR A 83 16.17 9.94 -4.80
N SER A 84 15.62 10.13 -6.01
CA SER A 84 15.90 11.32 -6.84
C SER A 84 15.26 12.59 -6.26
N THR A 85 15.82 13.75 -6.62
CA THR A 85 15.29 15.06 -6.18
C THR A 85 13.83 15.25 -6.62
N GLU A 86 13.46 14.77 -7.80
CA GLU A 86 12.10 14.85 -8.36
C GLU A 86 11.13 14.03 -7.52
N THR A 87 11.54 12.83 -7.10
CA THR A 87 10.73 11.96 -6.24
C THR A 87 10.52 12.62 -4.87
N TYR A 88 11.56 13.22 -4.29
CA TYR A 88 11.41 14.01 -3.05
C TYR A 88 10.43 15.18 -3.20
N ARG A 89 10.41 15.86 -4.36
CA ARG A 89 9.45 16.96 -4.61
C ARG A 89 8.01 16.47 -4.65
N ILE A 90 7.75 15.38 -5.37
CA ILE A 90 6.40 14.77 -5.43
C ILE A 90 5.95 14.37 -4.03
N PHE A 91 6.79 13.64 -3.29
CA PHE A 91 6.47 13.21 -1.93
C PHE A 91 6.21 14.36 -0.98
N ASN A 92 7.03 15.42 -1.01
CA ASN A 92 6.79 16.59 -0.18
C ASN A 92 5.53 17.36 -0.60
N GLY A 93 5.23 17.40 -1.90
CA GLY A 93 3.98 17.96 -2.43
C GLY A 93 2.76 17.20 -1.90
N LEU A 94 2.78 15.87 -2.00
CA LEU A 94 1.75 15.00 -1.44
C LEU A 94 1.62 15.21 0.07
N ARG A 95 2.72 15.17 0.82
CA ARG A 95 2.72 15.37 2.28
C ARG A 95 2.06 16.68 2.71
N LYS A 96 2.24 17.77 1.95
CA LYS A 96 1.66 19.07 2.25
C LYS A 96 0.16 19.16 1.95
N GLN A 97 -0.34 18.36 1.01
CA GLN A 97 -1.70 18.46 0.49
C GLN A 97 -2.57 17.24 0.79
N ILE A 98 -2.02 16.18 1.39
CA ILE A 98 -2.67 14.87 1.51
C ILE A 98 -4.06 14.90 2.16
N ASN A 99 -4.31 15.86 3.06
CA ASN A 99 -5.60 16.03 3.74
C ASN A 99 -6.62 16.83 2.92
N ASP A 100 -6.17 17.53 1.88
CA ASP A 100 -6.95 18.50 1.11
C ASP A 100 -7.06 18.11 -0.38
N LEU A 101 -6.63 16.89 -0.75
CA LEU A 101 -6.72 16.40 -2.12
C LEU A 101 -8.19 16.27 -2.54
N HIS A 102 -8.55 16.92 -3.64
CA HIS A 102 -9.84 16.77 -4.28
C HIS A 102 -9.98 15.35 -4.89
N PRO A 103 -11.18 14.73 -4.92
CA PRO A 103 -11.38 13.41 -5.50
C PRO A 103 -10.81 13.23 -6.91
N ALA A 104 -10.96 14.24 -7.77
CA ALA A 104 -10.38 14.23 -9.12
C ALA A 104 -8.83 14.19 -9.12
N GLN A 105 -8.17 14.80 -8.13
CA GLN A 105 -6.70 14.70 -8.00
C GLN A 105 -6.29 13.29 -7.59
N ILE A 106 -7.04 12.66 -6.69
CA ILE A 106 -6.81 11.27 -6.28
C ILE A 106 -6.93 10.34 -7.49
N GLU A 107 -7.98 10.50 -8.29
CA GLU A 107 -8.19 9.72 -9.52
C GLU A 107 -7.05 9.88 -10.53
N LEU A 108 -6.58 11.12 -10.75
CA LEU A 108 -5.44 11.38 -11.63
C LEU A 108 -4.15 10.75 -11.12
N ILE A 109 -3.89 10.81 -9.81
CA ILE A 109 -2.73 10.16 -9.20
C ILE A 109 -2.83 8.65 -9.36
N GLU A 110 -3.99 8.05 -9.09
CA GLU A 110 -4.22 6.63 -9.29
C GLU A 110 -4.01 6.21 -10.74
N TYR A 111 -4.51 7.00 -11.69
CA TYR A 111 -4.29 6.75 -13.11
C TYR A 111 -2.80 6.79 -13.46
N ALA A 112 -2.08 7.80 -12.97
CA ALA A 112 -0.63 7.91 -13.18
C ALA A 112 0.14 6.71 -12.60
N LEU A 113 -0.28 6.17 -11.45
CA LEU A 113 0.31 4.98 -10.83
C LEU A 113 0.00 3.68 -11.60
N LYS A 114 -1.14 3.63 -12.31
CA LYS A 114 -1.60 2.48 -13.10
C LYS A 114 -1.12 2.54 -14.56
N LEU A 115 -0.52 3.63 -15.00
CA LEU A 115 0.02 3.73 -16.37
C LEU A 115 0.99 2.56 -16.62
N PRO A 116 0.79 1.77 -17.69
CA PRO A 116 1.61 0.59 -17.95
C PRO A 116 3.09 0.95 -18.11
N ASP A 117 3.97 -0.04 -17.99
CA ASP A 117 5.43 0.02 -18.18
C ASP A 117 5.91 0.67 -19.51
N VAL A 118 5.01 1.23 -20.32
CA VAL A 118 5.23 2.02 -21.53
C VAL A 118 6.27 3.13 -21.32
N ILE A 119 6.33 3.73 -20.13
CA ILE A 119 7.40 4.68 -19.77
C ILE A 119 8.75 3.95 -19.59
N LYS A 120 8.79 2.82 -18.87
CA LYS A 120 10.00 1.98 -18.74
C LYS A 120 10.51 1.47 -20.10
N MET A 121 9.60 1.21 -21.05
CA MET A 121 9.92 0.78 -22.40
C MET A 121 10.56 1.90 -23.23
N HIS A 122 10.05 3.14 -23.12
CA HIS A 122 10.64 4.31 -23.79
C HIS A 122 12.03 4.67 -23.25
N GLU A 123 12.25 4.58 -21.93
CA GLU A 123 13.57 4.84 -21.33
C GLU A 123 14.61 3.78 -21.75
N SER A 124 14.20 2.52 -21.86
CA SER A 124 15.03 1.42 -22.35
C SER A 124 15.44 1.65 -23.82
N GLN A 125 14.50 2.09 -24.66
CA GLN A 125 14.76 2.40 -26.06
C GLN A 125 15.71 3.60 -26.23
N LEU A 126 15.50 4.69 -25.49
CA LEU A 126 16.38 5.86 -25.53
C LEU A 126 17.82 5.56 -25.09
N ARG A 127 18.02 4.65 -24.12
CA ARG A 127 19.36 4.19 -23.70
C ARG A 127 20.07 3.40 -24.80
N VAL A 128 19.36 2.49 -25.48
CA VAL A 128 19.91 1.70 -26.59
C VAL A 128 20.27 2.60 -27.78
N THR A 129 19.40 3.54 -28.16
CA THR A 129 19.66 4.45 -29.29
C THR A 129 20.85 5.36 -29.04
N ARG A 130 21.03 5.87 -27.81
CA ARG A 130 22.20 6.68 -27.44
C ARG A 130 23.50 5.88 -27.42
N ALA A 131 23.46 4.63 -26.96
CA ALA A 131 24.63 3.74 -27.01
C ALA A 131 25.02 3.41 -28.45
N ALA A 132 24.06 3.19 -29.34
CA ALA A 132 24.31 2.96 -30.76
C ALA A 132 24.91 4.20 -31.45
N LEU A 133 24.37 5.40 -31.19
CA LEU A 133 24.90 6.65 -31.75
C LEU A 133 26.33 6.96 -31.27
N GLY A 134 26.64 6.74 -29.99
CA GLY A 134 28.00 6.95 -29.46
C GLY A 134 29.05 5.94 -29.95
N ASN A 135 28.63 4.78 -30.45
CA ASN A 135 29.53 3.81 -31.09
C ASN A 135 29.79 4.18 -32.57
N VAL A 136 28.78 4.68 -33.28
CA VAL A 136 28.92 5.14 -34.67
C VAL A 136 29.86 6.35 -34.78
N GLU A 137 29.84 7.27 -33.83
CA GLU A 137 30.77 8.42 -33.79
C GLU A 137 32.23 8.01 -33.51
N LYS A 138 32.45 6.89 -32.81
CA LYS A 138 33.81 6.35 -32.58
C LYS A 138 34.38 5.64 -33.81
N ASP A 139 33.54 5.00 -34.61
CA ASP A 139 33.95 4.29 -35.82
C ASP A 139 34.23 5.23 -37.01
N LEU A 140 33.64 6.44 -37.02
CA LEU A 140 33.86 7.46 -38.06
C LEU A 140 35.05 8.40 -37.78
N GLY A 141 35.71 8.25 -36.63
CA GLY A 141 36.84 9.07 -36.19
C GLY A 141 38.22 8.37 -36.26
N GLN A 142 38.32 7.23 -36.96
CA GLN A 142 39.58 6.53 -37.24
C GLN A 142 39.94 6.61 -38.72
#